data_AF-A0A519I432-F1
#
_entry.id   AF-A0A519I432-F1
#
_cell.length_a   1.000
_cell.length_b   1.000
_cell.length_c   1.000
_cell.angle_alpha   90.00
_cell.angle_beta   90.00
_cell.angle_gamma   90.00
#
_symmetry.space_group_name_H-M   'P 1'
#
loop_
_entity.id
_entity.type
_entity.pdbx_description
1 polymer ?
#
loop_
_entity_poly.entity_id
_entity_poly.type
_entity_poly.pdbx_seq_one_letter_code
_entity_poly.pdbx_strand_id
1 'polypeptide(L)'
;MKAQMTRSALATALLCLAAGAQASSHREAPFITTAPKVDATDFYMFRSYETGRDGMVTLIANYLPLQDGYGGPNYFSLDPNALYEIHIDNTGDAKEDVTFQFRFKNKLAGDGVNLTVGGKSVNIPLIQAGAVSNVKDANLQLNESYSVTVVRGDRRSGTAQAVAHATGGATSFDKPVDNIGKKTIADYAGYAAKHVYPINIPGCNMQGKVFV
;
A
#
# COMPACT_ATOMS: atom_id res chain seq x y z
N MET A 1 -20.12 47.69 -19.55
CA MET A 1 -20.22 46.58 -20.54
C MET A 1 -18.89 45.85 -20.80
N LYS A 2 -17.77 46.52 -21.10
CA LYS A 2 -16.48 45.82 -21.41
C LYS A 2 -15.93 44.90 -20.30
N ALA A 3 -16.11 45.26 -19.01
CA ALA A 3 -15.59 44.49 -17.88
C ALA A 3 -16.39 43.22 -17.51
N GLN A 4 -17.67 43.14 -17.90
CA GLN A 4 -18.49 41.93 -17.71
C GLN A 4 -18.17 40.88 -18.77
N MET A 5 -17.90 41.32 -20.00
CA MET A 5 -17.55 40.45 -21.13
C MET A 5 -16.22 39.72 -20.92
N THR A 6 -15.23 40.36 -20.29
CA THR A 6 -13.92 39.76 -19.96
C THR A 6 -14.00 38.73 -18.82
N ARG A 7 -14.89 38.92 -17.83
CA ARG A 7 -15.06 37.95 -16.72
C ARG A 7 -15.76 36.67 -17.17
N SER A 8 -16.77 36.78 -18.05
CA SER A 8 -17.45 35.61 -18.61
C SER A 8 -16.53 34.79 -19.51
N ALA A 9 -15.69 35.43 -20.34
CA ALA A 9 -14.73 34.72 -21.18
C ALA A 9 -13.67 33.96 -20.38
N LEU A 10 -13.20 34.52 -19.26
CA LEU A 10 -12.22 33.85 -18.39
C LEU A 10 -12.82 32.64 -17.66
N ALA A 11 -14.08 32.74 -17.20
CA ALA A 11 -14.79 31.64 -16.56
C ALA A 11 -15.06 30.48 -17.54
N THR A 12 -15.42 30.76 -18.79
CA THR A 12 -15.61 29.73 -19.82
C THR A 12 -14.28 29.06 -20.21
N ALA A 13 -13.19 29.82 -20.28
CA ALA A 13 -11.86 29.26 -20.53
C ALA A 13 -11.37 28.33 -19.41
N LEU A 14 -11.66 28.66 -18.14
CA LEU A 14 -11.38 27.79 -16.98
C LEU A 14 -12.25 26.52 -16.97
N LEU A 15 -13.50 26.57 -17.43
CA LEU A 15 -14.33 25.37 -17.59
C LEU A 15 -13.89 24.48 -18.77
N CYS A 16 -13.36 25.06 -19.85
CA CYS A 16 -12.83 24.27 -20.98
C CYS A 16 -11.48 23.61 -20.66
N LEU A 17 -10.68 24.18 -19.76
CA LEU A 17 -9.47 23.55 -19.20
C LEU A 17 -9.79 22.42 -18.20
N ALA A 18 -11.03 22.35 -17.72
CA ALA A 18 -11.55 21.22 -16.95
C ALA A 18 -12.09 20.09 -17.85
N ALA A 19 -11.60 19.99 -19.10
CA ALA A 19 -11.76 18.77 -19.89
C ALA A 19 -11.32 17.59 -19.02
N GLY A 20 -12.28 16.73 -18.68
CA GLY A 20 -12.10 15.70 -17.66
C GLY A 20 -10.82 14.92 -17.92
N ALA A 21 -9.94 14.88 -16.93
CA ALA A 21 -8.77 14.01 -16.96
C ALA A 21 -9.29 12.60 -17.26
N GLN A 22 -8.99 12.12 -18.47
CA GLN A 22 -9.21 10.72 -18.79
C GLN A 22 -8.26 9.96 -17.87
N ALA A 23 -8.80 9.25 -16.88
CA ALA A 23 -7.99 8.39 -16.03
C ALA A 23 -7.24 7.43 -16.96
N SER A 24 -5.91 7.56 -17.00
CA SER A 24 -5.08 6.66 -17.78
C SER A 24 -5.10 5.30 -17.10
N SER A 25 -5.55 4.27 -17.82
CA SER A 25 -5.44 2.90 -17.34
C SER A 25 -3.99 2.44 -17.49
N HIS A 26 -3.25 2.36 -16.39
CA HIS A 26 -1.88 1.82 -16.39
C HIS A 26 -1.83 0.34 -16.81
N ARG A 27 -2.97 -0.36 -16.73
CA ARG A 27 -3.15 -1.73 -17.22
C ARG A 27 -2.93 -1.87 -18.73
N GLU A 28 -2.87 -0.78 -19.49
CA GLU A 28 -2.65 -0.80 -20.94
C GLU A 28 -1.17 -0.83 -21.34
N ALA A 29 -0.25 -0.60 -20.40
CA ALA A 29 1.18 -0.74 -20.67
C ALA A 29 1.52 -2.23 -20.92
N PRO A 30 2.19 -2.59 -22.04
CA PRO A 30 2.41 -3.99 -22.44
C PRO A 30 3.11 -4.89 -21.41
N PHE A 31 3.90 -4.32 -20.50
CA PHE A 31 4.50 -5.08 -19.40
C PHE A 31 3.51 -5.30 -18.24
N ILE A 32 2.77 -4.26 -17.86
CA ILE A 32 1.81 -4.30 -16.74
C ILE A 32 0.64 -5.23 -17.05
N THR A 33 0.23 -5.39 -18.32
CA THR A 33 -0.78 -6.39 -18.72
C THR A 33 -0.39 -7.82 -18.29
N THR A 34 0.91 -8.13 -18.28
CA THR A 34 1.45 -9.44 -17.85
C THR A 34 1.83 -9.48 -16.36
N ALA A 35 1.87 -8.32 -15.70
CA ALA A 35 2.22 -8.17 -14.29
C ALA A 35 1.19 -7.27 -13.56
N PRO A 36 -0.10 -7.66 -13.50
CA PRO A 36 -1.16 -6.80 -12.96
C PRO A 36 -0.98 -6.47 -11.47
N LYS A 37 -0.15 -7.24 -10.75
CA LYS A 37 0.18 -7.00 -9.34
C LYS A 37 1.07 -5.78 -9.09
N VAL A 38 1.64 -5.21 -10.13
CA VAL A 38 2.44 -3.97 -10.05
C VAL A 38 1.76 -2.81 -10.76
N ASP A 39 0.46 -2.94 -11.07
CA ASP A 39 -0.36 -1.86 -11.63
C ASP A 39 -0.58 -0.78 -10.57
N ALA A 40 0.06 0.38 -10.75
CA ALA A 40 -0.04 1.54 -9.89
C ALA A 40 -1.26 2.38 -10.29
N THR A 41 -2.16 2.64 -9.35
CA THR A 41 -3.42 3.33 -9.65
C THR A 41 -3.32 4.81 -9.32
N ASP A 42 -2.83 5.12 -8.12
CA ASP A 42 -2.84 6.47 -7.58
C ASP A 42 -1.64 6.69 -6.66
N PHE A 43 -1.18 7.93 -6.62
CA PHE A 43 -0.21 8.38 -5.64
C PHE A 43 -0.70 9.67 -4.99
N TYR A 44 -0.65 9.72 -3.67
CA TYR A 44 -1.02 10.89 -2.88
C TYR A 44 0.16 11.34 -2.02
N MET A 45 0.40 12.64 -2.02
CA MET A 45 1.37 13.28 -1.15
C MET A 45 0.77 14.55 -0.58
N PHE A 46 0.74 14.67 0.74
CA PHE A 46 0.22 15.83 1.43
C PHE A 46 0.87 16.04 2.79
N ARG A 47 0.85 17.27 3.30
CA ARG A 47 1.24 17.55 4.68
C ARG A 47 0.25 16.88 5.63
N SER A 48 0.76 16.15 6.62
CA SER A 48 -0.10 15.40 7.54
C SER A 48 -1.06 16.35 8.29
N TYR A 49 -2.33 15.95 8.35
CA TYR A 49 -3.37 16.58 9.16
C TYR A 49 -3.63 15.80 10.46
N GLU A 50 -2.83 14.77 10.75
CA GLU A 50 -2.94 14.00 11.99
C GLU A 50 -2.46 14.86 13.17
N THR A 51 -3.26 14.93 14.23
CA THR A 51 -2.94 15.69 15.45
C THR A 51 -1.54 15.36 15.97
N GLY A 52 -0.69 16.39 16.11
CA GLY A 52 0.68 16.24 16.60
C GLY A 52 1.70 15.78 15.55
N ARG A 53 1.34 15.79 14.25
CA ARG A 53 2.23 15.42 13.14
C ARG A 53 2.30 16.48 12.04
N ASP A 54 1.99 17.74 12.35
CA ASP A 54 1.94 18.87 11.39
C ASP A 54 3.27 19.14 10.64
N GLY A 55 4.39 18.64 11.17
CA GLY A 55 5.73 18.68 10.57
C GLY A 55 6.06 17.50 9.65
N MET A 56 5.10 16.63 9.33
CA MET A 56 5.31 15.42 8.52
C MET A 56 4.58 15.46 7.18
N VAL A 57 5.09 14.69 6.23
CA VAL A 57 4.46 14.43 4.94
C VAL A 57 3.90 13.02 4.94
N THR A 58 2.65 12.87 4.52
CA THR A 58 2.01 11.58 4.28
C THR A 58 2.16 11.24 2.81
N LEU A 59 2.62 10.01 2.55
CA LEU A 59 2.78 9.42 1.22
C LEU A 59 1.90 8.17 1.15
N ILE A 60 1.10 8.04 0.10
CA ILE A 60 0.24 6.87 -0.15
C ILE A 60 0.43 6.47 -1.60
N ALA A 61 0.73 5.19 -1.83
CA ALA A 61 0.82 4.62 -3.17
C ALA A 61 -0.16 3.44 -3.26
N ASN A 62 -1.13 3.55 -4.16
CA ASN A 62 -2.11 2.51 -4.40
C ASN A 62 -1.67 1.64 -5.58
N TYR A 63 -1.78 0.33 -5.39
CA TYR A 63 -1.53 -0.68 -6.39
C TYR A 63 -2.69 -1.67 -6.38
N LEU A 64 -2.78 -2.52 -7.41
CA LEU A 64 -3.81 -3.57 -7.51
C LEU A 64 -5.23 -2.99 -7.53
N PRO A 65 -5.65 -2.37 -8.65
CA PRO A 65 -6.99 -1.78 -8.76
C PRO A 65 -8.14 -2.79 -8.62
N LEU A 66 -9.35 -2.27 -8.37
CA LEU A 66 -10.64 -2.97 -8.52
C LEU A 66 -10.84 -4.20 -7.60
N GLN A 67 -10.49 -4.07 -6.32
CA GLN A 67 -10.79 -5.08 -5.29
C GLN A 67 -12.16 -4.83 -4.62
N ASP A 68 -13.24 -5.04 -5.37
CA ASP A 68 -14.60 -4.77 -4.90
C ASP A 68 -15.03 -5.67 -3.72
N GLY A 69 -15.96 -5.17 -2.90
CA GLY A 69 -16.41 -5.84 -1.68
C GLY A 69 -16.97 -7.27 -1.87
N TYR A 70 -17.52 -7.59 -3.05
CA TYR A 70 -18.01 -8.94 -3.37
C TYR A 70 -16.93 -9.86 -3.94
N GLY A 71 -15.72 -9.35 -4.24
CA GLY A 71 -14.60 -10.12 -4.76
C GLY A 71 -13.85 -10.95 -3.71
N GLY A 72 -14.12 -10.72 -2.42
CA GLY A 72 -13.61 -11.55 -1.33
C GLY A 72 -14.19 -12.98 -1.33
N PRO A 73 -13.71 -13.87 -0.46
CA PRO A 73 -12.74 -13.63 0.61
C PRO A 73 -11.26 -13.62 0.18
N ASN A 74 -10.96 -13.99 -1.06
CA ASN A 74 -9.59 -14.08 -1.56
C ASN A 74 -9.24 -12.84 -2.39
N TYR A 75 -8.84 -11.78 -1.71
CA TYR A 75 -8.30 -10.58 -2.32
C TYR A 75 -6.88 -10.78 -2.87
N PHE A 76 -6.46 -9.91 -3.79
CA PHE A 76 -5.18 -10.03 -4.47
C PHE A 76 -4.03 -9.57 -3.57
N SER A 77 -3.04 -10.45 -3.37
CA SER A 77 -1.78 -10.10 -2.71
C SER A 77 -0.83 -9.34 -3.63
N LEU A 78 0.01 -8.49 -3.03
CA LEU A 78 1.13 -7.86 -3.74
C LEU A 78 2.15 -8.93 -4.19
N ASP A 79 2.95 -8.60 -5.21
CA ASP A 79 3.86 -9.55 -5.81
C ASP A 79 5.17 -9.65 -5.00
N PRO A 80 5.51 -10.83 -4.45
CA PRO A 80 6.77 -11.00 -3.73
C PRO A 80 8.02 -10.85 -4.61
N ASN A 81 7.88 -10.93 -5.94
CA ASN A 81 8.99 -10.75 -6.89
C ASN A 81 9.21 -9.28 -7.26
N ALA A 82 8.25 -8.39 -6.99
CA ALA A 82 8.33 -6.98 -7.34
C ALA A 82 9.14 -6.16 -6.32
N LEU A 83 9.64 -5.02 -6.77
CA LEU A 83 10.20 -3.95 -5.95
C LEU A 83 9.32 -2.72 -6.15
N TYR A 84 8.57 -2.35 -5.12
CA TYR A 84 7.70 -1.17 -5.15
C TYR A 84 8.48 0.02 -4.59
N GLU A 85 8.44 1.17 -5.26
CA GLU A 85 9.27 2.30 -4.90
C GLU A 85 8.48 3.61 -4.90
N ILE A 86 8.71 4.44 -3.89
CA ILE A 86 8.31 5.84 -3.88
C ILE A 86 9.58 6.67 -3.99
N HIS A 87 9.70 7.44 -5.08
CA HIS A 87 10.84 8.31 -5.37
C HIS A 87 10.52 9.73 -4.94
N ILE A 88 11.47 10.37 -4.25
CA ILE A 88 11.35 11.75 -3.76
C ILE A 88 12.56 12.52 -4.27
N ASP A 89 12.28 13.49 -5.14
CA ASP A 89 13.17 14.60 -5.45
C ASP A 89 12.86 15.74 -4.47
N ASN A 90 13.83 16.12 -3.65
CA ASN A 90 13.70 17.24 -2.72
C ASN A 90 14.67 18.39 -3.00
N THR A 91 15.34 18.35 -4.16
CA THR A 91 16.26 19.38 -4.63
C THR A 91 15.80 20.09 -5.92
N GLY A 92 14.83 19.49 -6.63
CA GLY A 92 14.19 20.04 -7.82
C GLY A 92 14.94 19.76 -9.12
N ASP A 93 15.83 18.76 -9.16
CA ASP A 93 16.63 18.42 -10.34
C ASP A 93 16.02 17.28 -11.19
N ALA A 94 14.81 16.82 -10.82
CA ALA A 94 14.09 15.70 -11.41
C ALA A 94 14.79 14.34 -11.27
N LYS A 95 15.65 14.19 -10.26
CA LYS A 95 16.24 12.91 -9.85
C LYS A 95 15.89 12.64 -8.41
N GLU A 96 15.79 11.36 -8.07
CA GLU A 96 15.47 10.99 -6.70
C GLU A 96 16.65 11.20 -5.75
N ASP A 97 16.39 11.91 -4.66
CA ASP A 97 17.31 12.09 -3.54
C ASP A 97 17.04 11.06 -2.43
N VAL A 98 15.78 10.66 -2.30
CA VAL A 98 15.30 9.68 -1.33
C VAL A 98 14.35 8.70 -2.01
N THR A 99 14.59 7.41 -1.85
CA THR A 99 13.67 6.36 -2.30
C THR A 99 13.26 5.49 -1.14
N PHE A 100 11.95 5.26 -0.98
CA PHE A 100 11.43 4.21 -0.12
C PHE A 100 11.12 2.97 -0.94
N GLN A 101 11.80 1.87 -0.64
CA GLN A 101 11.65 0.58 -1.31
C GLN A 101 10.87 -0.40 -0.45
N PHE A 102 9.81 -0.97 -0.99
CA PHE A 102 8.97 -1.97 -0.34
C PHE A 102 9.17 -3.33 -1.00
N ARG A 103 9.32 -4.36 -0.18
CA ARG A 103 9.38 -5.76 -0.60
C ARG A 103 8.39 -6.58 0.20
N PHE A 104 7.55 -7.34 -0.50
CA PHE A 104 6.51 -8.16 0.10
C PHE A 104 6.93 -9.63 0.16
N LYS A 105 6.42 -10.33 1.16
CA LYS A 105 6.59 -11.78 1.31
C LYS A 105 5.26 -12.40 1.71
N ASN A 106 4.96 -13.51 1.07
CA ASN A 106 3.77 -14.32 1.30
C ASN A 106 4.20 -15.61 1.99
N LYS A 107 3.58 -15.93 3.12
CA LYS A 107 3.80 -17.17 3.85
C LYS A 107 2.49 -17.93 3.98
N LEU A 108 2.44 -19.12 3.40
CA LEU A 108 1.33 -20.05 3.60
C LEU A 108 1.48 -20.78 4.93
N ALA A 109 0.37 -21.11 5.58
CA ALA A 109 0.32 -21.84 6.85
C ALA A 109 0.68 -23.34 6.75
N GLY A 110 1.22 -23.79 5.61
CA GLY A 110 1.50 -25.21 5.34
C GLY A 110 0.22 -25.95 4.97
N ASP A 111 -0.06 -27.06 5.64
CA ASP A 111 -1.26 -27.88 5.38
C ASP A 111 -2.56 -27.15 5.72
N GLY A 112 -2.51 -26.08 6.53
CA GLY A 112 -3.65 -25.22 6.80
C GLY A 112 -4.91 -25.97 7.29
N VAL A 113 -6.08 -25.46 6.91
CA VAL A 113 -7.36 -26.11 7.23
C VAL A 113 -7.70 -27.14 6.16
N ASN A 114 -7.90 -28.37 6.60
CA ASN A 114 -8.22 -29.51 5.74
C ASN A 114 -9.63 -30.01 6.00
N LEU A 115 -10.29 -30.46 4.92
CA LEU A 115 -11.54 -31.19 4.95
C LEU A 115 -11.31 -32.63 4.49
N THR A 116 -12.01 -33.58 5.10
CA THR A 116 -12.03 -34.97 4.62
C THR A 116 -13.06 -35.11 3.50
N VAL A 117 -12.58 -35.31 2.27
CA VAL A 117 -13.41 -35.48 1.07
C VAL A 117 -13.16 -36.87 0.50
N GLY A 118 -14.14 -37.76 0.58
CA GLY A 118 -14.02 -39.13 0.06
C GLY A 118 -12.84 -39.91 0.66
N GLY A 119 -12.56 -39.71 1.95
CA GLY A 119 -11.43 -40.35 2.66
C GLY A 119 -10.06 -39.71 2.44
N LYS A 120 -9.97 -38.61 1.68
CA LYS A 120 -8.73 -37.86 1.44
C LYS A 120 -8.74 -36.53 2.19
N SER A 121 -7.57 -36.12 2.70
CA SER A 121 -7.38 -34.79 3.28
C SER A 121 -7.17 -33.76 2.17
N VAL A 122 -8.00 -32.72 2.11
CA VAL A 122 -7.95 -31.67 1.09
C VAL A 122 -7.94 -30.30 1.76
N ASN A 123 -6.94 -29.48 1.46
CA ASN A 123 -6.85 -28.10 1.96
C ASN A 123 -7.95 -27.22 1.33
N ILE A 124 -8.52 -26.30 2.11
CA ILE A 124 -9.51 -25.34 1.58
C ILE A 124 -8.83 -24.22 0.79
N PRO A 125 -9.39 -23.76 -0.33
CA PRO A 125 -8.76 -22.72 -1.17
C PRO A 125 -8.91 -21.29 -0.61
N LEU A 126 -9.10 -21.13 0.70
CA LEU A 126 -9.38 -19.85 1.36
C LEU A 126 -8.13 -19.36 2.10
N ILE A 127 -7.87 -18.05 2.09
CA ILE A 127 -6.73 -17.47 2.81
C ILE A 127 -6.94 -17.38 4.34
N GLN A 128 -8.09 -17.80 4.84
CA GLN A 128 -8.45 -17.81 6.25
C GLN A 128 -9.57 -18.81 6.56
N ALA A 129 -9.67 -19.22 7.82
CA ALA A 129 -10.73 -20.08 8.34
C ALA A 129 -11.10 -19.67 9.76
N GLY A 130 -12.23 -18.98 9.91
CA GLY A 130 -12.70 -18.48 11.21
C GLY A 130 -12.55 -16.96 11.36
N ALA A 131 -12.69 -16.50 12.59
CA ALA A 131 -12.62 -15.08 12.93
C ALA A 131 -11.17 -14.60 13.01
N VAL A 132 -10.86 -13.45 12.45
CA VAL A 132 -9.53 -12.83 12.48
C VAL A 132 -9.62 -11.54 13.27
N SER A 133 -8.74 -11.40 14.26
CA SER A 133 -8.69 -10.21 15.11
C SER A 133 -7.29 -9.78 15.51
N ASN A 134 -6.26 -10.60 15.27
CA ASN A 134 -4.90 -10.35 15.73
C ASN A 134 -3.87 -10.23 14.60
N VAL A 135 -2.77 -9.55 14.88
CA VAL A 135 -1.56 -9.63 14.04
C VAL A 135 -1.10 -11.09 14.04
N LYS A 136 -0.84 -11.65 12.85
CA LYS A 136 -0.53 -13.09 12.67
C LYS A 136 -1.58 -14.02 13.31
N ASP A 137 -2.85 -13.68 13.16
CA ASP A 137 -3.94 -14.52 13.65
C ASP A 137 -3.81 -15.97 13.14
N ALA A 138 -4.00 -16.95 14.03
CA ALA A 138 -3.86 -18.36 13.69
C ALA A 138 -4.92 -18.85 12.69
N ASN A 139 -6.01 -18.10 12.54
CA ASN A 139 -7.05 -18.38 11.56
C ASN A 139 -6.67 -17.92 10.14
N LEU A 140 -5.53 -17.25 9.94
CA LEU A 140 -5.00 -16.92 8.61
C LEU A 140 -4.20 -18.09 8.03
N GLN A 141 -4.51 -18.45 6.79
CA GLN A 141 -3.76 -19.43 6.00
C GLN A 141 -2.73 -18.79 5.06
N LEU A 142 -2.89 -17.50 4.76
CA LEU A 142 -1.88 -16.67 4.10
C LEU A 142 -1.55 -15.48 5.01
N ASN A 143 -0.29 -15.38 5.41
CA ASN A 143 0.23 -14.19 6.06
C ASN A 143 1.13 -13.43 5.07
N GLU A 144 0.83 -12.15 4.90
CA GLU A 144 1.68 -11.23 4.14
C GLU A 144 2.54 -10.42 5.12
N SER A 145 3.76 -10.13 4.71
CA SER A 145 4.67 -9.25 5.45
C SER A 145 5.46 -8.39 4.48
N TYR A 146 6.00 -7.28 4.95
CA TYR A 146 6.77 -6.37 4.13
C TYR A 146 7.98 -5.80 4.88
N SER A 147 8.98 -5.38 4.13
CA SER A 147 10.11 -4.59 4.62
C SER A 147 10.15 -3.24 3.90
N VAL A 148 10.67 -2.22 4.57
CA VAL A 148 10.93 -0.90 3.96
C VAL A 148 12.41 -0.57 4.07
N THR A 149 13.01 -0.19 2.94
CA THR A 149 14.39 0.32 2.89
C THR A 149 14.35 1.77 2.43
N VAL A 150 15.05 2.64 3.15
CA VAL A 150 15.31 4.00 2.68
C VAL A 150 16.65 4.01 1.94
N VAL A 151 16.64 4.50 0.71
CA VAL A 151 17.85 4.74 -0.10
C VAL A 151 18.05 6.24 -0.20
N ARG A 152 19.26 6.72 0.10
CA ARG A 152 19.66 8.12 -0.09
C ARG A 152 20.65 8.27 -1.22
N GLY A 153 20.38 9.20 -2.14
CA GLY A 153 20.97 9.27 -3.47
C GLY A 153 20.26 8.35 -4.46
N ASP A 154 20.95 8.04 -5.57
CA ASP A 154 20.42 7.20 -6.66
C ASP A 154 19.79 5.90 -6.14
N ARG A 155 18.60 5.56 -6.62
CA ARG A 155 17.78 4.44 -6.13
C ARG A 155 18.41 3.06 -6.29
N ARG A 156 19.52 2.92 -7.01
CA ARG A 156 20.22 1.64 -7.24
C ARG A 156 21.60 1.61 -6.59
N SER A 157 22.30 2.72 -6.55
CA SER A 157 23.70 2.83 -6.11
C SER A 157 23.90 3.67 -4.84
N GLY A 158 22.85 4.33 -4.37
CA GLY A 158 22.85 5.13 -3.16
C GLY A 158 22.98 4.31 -1.87
N THR A 159 22.99 5.01 -0.75
CA THR A 159 23.12 4.38 0.57
C THR A 159 21.78 3.80 1.00
N ALA A 160 21.67 2.47 1.00
CA ALA A 160 20.48 1.74 1.43
C ALA A 160 20.54 1.38 2.91
N GLN A 161 19.49 1.71 3.67
CA GLN A 161 19.37 1.38 5.08
C GLN A 161 17.95 0.90 5.40
N ALA A 162 17.84 -0.17 6.19
CA ALA A 162 16.54 -0.71 6.58
C ALA A 162 15.81 0.26 7.53
N VAL A 163 14.53 0.49 7.26
CA VAL A 163 13.62 1.11 8.22
C VAL A 163 13.24 0.06 9.26
N ALA A 164 13.32 0.44 10.53
CA ALA A 164 13.10 -0.47 11.64
C ALA A 164 11.87 -0.06 12.44
N HIS A 165 11.17 -1.05 13.00
CA HIS A 165 10.14 -0.85 14.00
C HIS A 165 10.74 -0.08 15.20
N ALA A 166 10.06 0.98 15.64
CA ALA A 166 10.57 1.87 16.68
C ALA A 166 10.78 1.17 18.02
N THR A 167 9.98 0.11 18.27
CA THR A 167 10.14 -0.80 19.40
C THR A 167 10.82 -2.09 18.95
N GLY A 168 11.95 -2.46 19.54
CA GLY A 168 12.59 -3.75 19.28
C GLY A 168 13.37 -3.89 17.96
N GLY A 169 13.29 -2.91 17.04
CA GLY A 169 14.19 -2.81 15.89
C GLY A 169 13.95 -3.81 14.76
N ALA A 170 12.79 -4.50 14.73
CA ALA A 170 12.45 -5.42 13.64
C ALA A 170 12.35 -4.68 12.29
N THR A 171 12.84 -5.28 11.21
CA THR A 171 12.83 -4.69 9.85
C THR A 171 11.80 -5.33 8.91
N SER A 172 10.98 -6.22 9.45
CA SER A 172 9.85 -6.85 8.78
C SER A 172 8.58 -6.54 9.56
N PHE A 173 7.54 -6.14 8.85
CA PHE A 173 6.25 -5.74 9.36
C PHE A 173 5.20 -6.72 8.83
N ASP A 174 4.20 -7.06 9.63
CA ASP A 174 3.09 -7.89 9.17
C ASP A 174 2.07 -7.01 8.43
N LYS A 175 1.56 -7.48 7.29
CA LYS A 175 0.51 -6.77 6.57
C LYS A 175 -0.85 -7.28 7.08
N PRO A 176 -1.83 -6.40 7.35
CA PRO A 176 -3.20 -6.82 7.62
C PRO A 176 -3.77 -7.57 6.40
N VAL A 177 -4.67 -8.51 6.64
CA VAL A 177 -5.51 -9.02 5.56
C VAL A 177 -6.52 -7.94 5.17
N ASP A 178 -6.94 -7.92 3.89
CA ASP A 178 -7.97 -7.01 3.39
C ASP A 178 -9.31 -7.22 4.10
N ASN A 179 -10.21 -6.25 3.98
CA ASN A 179 -11.51 -6.31 4.65
C ASN A 179 -12.43 -7.35 3.98
N ILE A 180 -12.35 -8.59 4.46
CA ILE A 180 -13.15 -9.74 3.99
C ILE A 180 -14.57 -9.76 4.61
N GLY A 181 -14.95 -8.70 5.31
CA GLY A 181 -16.28 -8.51 5.85
C GLY A 181 -16.47 -9.03 7.27
N LYS A 182 -17.61 -8.62 7.85
CA LYS A 182 -17.88 -8.69 9.30
C LYS A 182 -17.98 -10.11 9.89
N LYS A 183 -18.18 -11.13 9.06
CA LYS A 183 -18.18 -12.53 9.52
C LYS A 183 -16.78 -13.01 9.88
N THR A 184 -15.76 -12.52 9.18
CA THR A 184 -14.36 -12.84 9.44
C THR A 184 -13.74 -11.81 10.38
N ILE A 185 -13.97 -10.52 10.12
CA ILE A 185 -13.38 -9.42 10.90
C ILE A 185 -14.48 -8.50 11.40
N ALA A 186 -14.93 -8.71 12.64
CA ALA A 186 -16.06 -7.96 13.21
C ALA A 186 -15.79 -6.45 13.31
N ASP A 187 -14.57 -6.08 13.69
CA ASP A 187 -14.07 -4.70 13.77
C ASP A 187 -12.80 -4.55 12.91
N TYR A 188 -13.00 -4.21 11.63
CA TYR A 188 -11.88 -4.05 10.70
C TYR A 188 -11.00 -2.86 11.06
N ALA A 189 -11.58 -1.75 11.54
CA ALA A 189 -10.81 -0.55 11.90
C ALA A 189 -9.87 -0.84 13.09
N GLY A 190 -10.37 -1.49 14.14
CA GLY A 190 -9.56 -1.92 15.27
C GLY A 190 -8.51 -2.98 14.89
N TYR A 191 -8.84 -3.90 13.98
CA TYR A 191 -7.89 -4.89 13.44
C TYR A 191 -6.76 -4.23 12.63
N ALA A 192 -7.10 -3.36 11.68
CA ALA A 192 -6.13 -2.66 10.82
C ALA A 192 -5.23 -1.73 11.65
N ALA A 193 -5.77 -1.06 12.68
CA ALA A 193 -4.99 -0.20 13.58
C ALA A 193 -3.84 -0.93 14.29
N LYS A 194 -3.93 -2.25 14.52
CA LYS A 194 -2.84 -3.06 15.08
C LYS A 194 -1.63 -3.20 14.14
N HIS A 195 -1.79 -2.86 12.86
CA HIS A 195 -0.76 -2.93 11.83
C HIS A 195 -0.22 -1.54 11.44
N VAL A 196 -0.58 -0.50 12.19
CA VAL A 196 0.08 0.82 12.07
C VAL A 196 1.32 0.80 12.93
N TYR A 197 2.49 0.69 12.30
CA TYR A 197 3.75 0.53 13.00
C TYR A 197 4.47 1.86 13.20
N PRO A 198 4.88 2.22 14.42
CA PRO A 198 5.85 3.29 14.62
C PRO A 198 7.21 2.83 14.09
N ILE A 199 7.91 3.71 13.37
CA ILE A 199 9.18 3.36 12.71
C ILE A 199 10.28 4.38 12.95
N ASN A 200 11.50 3.87 13.05
CA ASN A 200 12.72 4.65 12.97
C ASN A 200 13.24 4.58 11.54
N ILE A 201 13.31 5.75 10.88
CA ILE A 201 13.93 5.89 9.57
C ILE A 201 15.39 6.33 9.80
N PRO A 202 16.40 5.59 9.33
CA PRO A 202 17.80 5.99 9.46
C PRO A 202 18.06 7.43 8.98
N GLY A 203 18.75 8.21 9.82
CA GLY A 203 19.02 9.64 9.57
C GLY A 203 17.86 10.59 9.90
N CYS A 204 16.76 10.10 10.48
CA CYS A 204 15.66 10.93 10.97
C CYS A 204 15.61 10.93 12.51
N ASN A 205 15.43 12.11 13.11
CA ASN A 205 15.37 12.27 14.57
C ASN A 205 13.96 12.10 15.15
N MET A 206 12.96 11.88 14.29
CA MET A 206 11.55 11.71 14.67
C MET A 206 11.03 10.38 14.16
N GLN A 207 10.12 9.76 14.92
CA GLN A 207 9.48 8.50 14.54
C GLN A 207 8.42 8.71 13.45
N GLY A 208 8.55 7.94 12.37
CA GLY A 208 7.53 7.82 11.33
C GLY A 208 6.43 6.84 11.73
N LYS A 209 5.45 6.68 10.83
CA LYS A 209 4.48 5.59 10.84
C LYS A 209 4.49 4.92 9.48
N VAL A 210 4.26 3.62 9.45
CA VAL A 210 4.04 2.88 8.21
C VAL A 210 2.86 1.94 8.37
N PHE A 211 2.12 1.77 7.28
CA PHE A 211 0.99 0.88 7.12
C PHE A 211 0.93 0.48 5.65
N VAL A 212 0.54 -0.76 5.37
CA VAL A 212 0.17 -1.25 4.04
C VAL A 212 -1.16 -1.96 4.15
#